data_AF-B8HTT0-F1
#
_entry.id   AF-B8HTT0-F1
#
_cell.length_a   1.000
_cell.length_b   1.000
_cell.length_c   1.000
_cell.angle_alpha   90.00
_cell.angle_beta   90.00
_cell.angle_gamma   90.00
#
_symmetry.space_group_name_H-M   'P 1'
#
loop_
_entity.id
_entity.type
_entity.pdbx_description
1 polymer ?
#
loop_
_entity_poly.entity_id
_entity_poly.type
_entity_poly.pdbx_seq_one_letter_code
_entity_poly.pdbx_strand_id
1 'polypeptide(L)'
;MQVENCPRCSSRMGAPLKSGRQVCANCGWSTAPVKVSTPPPAPVKTAAPTSGLGGLVQLCIRIIGRSLNYFFLLIQQFFSQLLQAGKKNKPQPGRLLQSLNQRLANLEESIPDAATLNSPRWMTAESAFKFLGGDPVNLWSEVSSLDGNRQIKFNNFKALSSAADFREFGLEYSQERRDANKPYLRWIVK
;
A
#
# COMPACT_ATOMS: atom_id res chain seq x y z
N MET A 1 25.97 11.48 35.69
CA MET A 1 26.17 10.03 35.50
C MET A 1 25.84 9.71 34.06
N GLN A 2 26.82 9.29 33.26
CA GLN A 2 26.57 8.85 31.88
C GLN A 2 26.05 7.41 31.95
N VAL A 3 24.96 7.12 31.25
CA VAL A 3 24.36 5.79 31.25
C VAL A 3 24.76 5.13 29.93
N GLU A 4 25.47 4.00 29.99
CA GLU A 4 26.01 3.34 28.79
C GLU A 4 24.95 2.54 28.03
N ASN A 5 24.00 1.92 28.74
CA ASN A 5 22.94 1.08 28.17
C ASN A 5 21.55 1.59 28.56
N CYS A 6 20.60 1.53 27.63
CA CYS A 6 19.23 1.94 27.88
C CYS A 6 18.56 0.99 28.90
N PRO A 7 17.98 1.50 29.99
CA PRO A 7 17.32 0.65 31.00
C PRO A 7 16.04 -0.03 30.50
N ARG A 8 15.49 0.39 29.35
CA ARG A 8 14.27 -0.20 28.78
C ARG A 8 14.52 -1.31 27.76
N CYS A 9 15.59 -1.21 26.99
CA CYS A 9 15.81 -2.10 25.84
C CYS A 9 17.25 -2.61 25.76
N SER A 10 18.07 -2.33 26.77
CA SER A 10 19.48 -2.73 26.88
C SER A 10 20.37 -2.31 25.71
N SER A 11 19.86 -1.46 24.81
CA SER A 11 20.60 -0.96 23.65
C SER A 11 21.62 0.08 24.10
N ARG A 12 22.83 0.03 23.53
CA ARG A 12 23.91 0.97 23.82
C ARG A 12 23.45 2.40 23.50
N MET A 13 23.61 3.31 24.46
CA MET A 13 23.24 4.71 24.30
C MET A 13 24.37 5.49 23.62
N GLY A 14 23.99 6.45 22.79
CA GLY A 14 24.92 7.34 22.10
C GLY A 14 25.47 8.44 23.02
N ALA A 15 26.33 9.28 22.45
CA ALA A 15 26.85 10.46 23.12
C ALA A 15 25.68 11.38 23.58
N PRO A 16 25.82 12.05 24.74
CA PRO A 16 24.82 13.01 25.19
C PRO A 16 24.66 14.15 24.19
N LEU A 17 23.43 14.60 24.01
CA LEU A 17 23.12 15.83 23.26
C LEU A 17 23.78 17.04 23.93
N LYS A 18 23.87 18.16 23.22
CA LYS A 18 24.38 19.45 23.77
C LYS A 18 23.67 19.90 25.06
N SER A 19 22.46 19.38 25.31
CA SER A 19 21.67 19.61 26.53
C SER A 19 22.07 18.73 27.72
N GLY A 20 23.08 17.86 27.58
CA GLY A 20 23.49 16.86 28.58
C GLY A 20 22.55 15.64 28.66
N ARG A 21 21.54 15.56 27.79
CA ARG A 21 20.56 14.47 27.79
C ARG A 21 21.01 13.34 26.87
N GLN A 22 20.90 12.10 27.33
CA GLN A 22 21.00 10.91 26.49
C GLN A 22 19.60 10.43 26.13
N VAL A 23 19.40 10.11 24.86
CA VAL A 23 18.15 9.54 24.34
C VAL A 23 18.49 8.23 23.64
N CYS A 24 17.74 7.19 23.95
CA CYS A 24 17.88 5.90 23.27
C CYS A 24 17.27 5.99 21.87
N ALA A 25 18.09 5.73 20.85
CA ALA A 25 17.63 5.70 19.46
C ALA A 25 16.64 4.56 19.17
N ASN A 26 16.67 3.48 19.95
CA ASN A 26 15.84 2.30 19.71
C ASN A 26 14.43 2.42 20.32
N CYS A 27 14.31 2.94 21.54
CA CYS A 27 13.03 2.99 22.27
C CYS A 27 12.57 4.40 22.67
N GLY A 28 13.34 5.46 22.38
CA GLY A 28 12.99 6.84 22.71
C GLY A 28 13.09 7.21 24.19
N TRP A 29 13.60 6.31 25.05
CA TRP A 29 13.82 6.63 26.48
C TRP A 29 14.88 7.73 26.64
N SER A 30 14.69 8.66 27.59
CA SER A 30 15.64 9.75 27.82
C SER A 30 15.95 9.99 29.29
N THR A 31 17.19 10.39 29.57
CA THR A 31 17.62 10.89 30.88
C THR A 31 17.16 12.34 31.08
N ALA A 32 15.85 12.58 31.15
CA ALA A 32 15.38 13.87 31.62
C ALA A 32 15.57 13.93 33.14
N PRO A 33 16.32 14.90 33.70
CA PRO A 33 16.15 15.22 35.11
C PRO A 33 14.72 15.74 35.26
N VAL A 34 13.90 15.02 36.03
CA VAL A 34 12.68 15.59 36.58
C VAL A 34 13.14 16.80 37.37
N LYS A 35 12.88 18.01 36.86
CA LYS A 35 12.99 19.23 37.67
C LYS A 35 11.97 19.08 38.79
N VAL A 36 12.39 18.49 39.90
CA VAL A 36 11.79 18.72 41.19
C VAL A 36 12.18 20.15 41.53
N SER A 37 11.35 21.09 41.10
CA SER A 37 11.36 22.42 41.65
C SER A 37 10.98 22.25 43.12
N THR A 38 11.96 22.21 44.01
CA THR A 38 11.75 22.40 45.44
C THR A 38 11.73 23.91 45.66
N PRO A 39 10.57 24.56 45.88
CA PRO A 39 10.57 25.90 46.44
C PRO A 39 10.85 25.83 47.96
N PRO A 40 11.51 26.86 48.54
CA PRO A 40 11.89 26.90 49.95
C PRO A 40 10.68 27.00 50.90
N PRO A 41 10.83 26.66 52.18
CA PRO A 41 9.71 26.56 53.12
C PRO A 41 9.35 27.93 53.72
N ALA A 42 8.11 28.37 53.52
CA ALA A 42 7.43 29.38 54.36
C ALA A 42 5.92 29.43 54.02
N PRO A 43 5.07 29.93 54.93
CA PRO A 43 4.68 29.35 56.19
C PRO A 43 3.22 28.82 56.13
N VAL A 44 2.91 27.97 57.10
CA VAL A 44 1.61 27.34 57.39
C VAL A 44 0.47 28.37 57.31
N LYS A 45 -0.39 28.24 56.29
CA LYS A 45 -1.78 28.69 56.39
C LYS A 45 -2.65 27.45 56.44
N THR A 46 -3.10 27.17 57.65
CA THR A 46 -4.25 26.34 57.99
C THR A 46 -5.39 26.57 57.00
N ALA A 47 -5.67 25.58 56.16
CA ALA A 47 -6.96 25.43 55.52
C ALA A 47 -7.47 24.03 55.87
N ALA A 48 -8.66 24.04 56.46
CA ALA A 48 -9.35 22.93 57.09
C ALA A 48 -9.53 21.68 56.21
N PRO A 49 -9.75 20.50 56.81
CA PRO A 49 -10.11 19.29 56.09
C PRO A 49 -11.57 19.38 55.66
N THR A 50 -11.85 19.87 54.45
CA THR A 50 -13.16 19.70 53.83
C THR A 50 -13.18 18.41 53.02
N SER A 51 -13.36 17.32 53.76
CA SER A 51 -13.91 16.06 53.30
C SER A 51 -15.26 16.34 52.62
N GLY A 52 -15.29 16.38 51.28
CA GLY A 52 -16.52 16.64 50.54
C GLY A 52 -16.37 16.28 49.07
N LEU A 53 -17.42 15.70 48.49
CA LEU A 53 -17.55 15.22 47.11
C LEU A 53 -16.83 16.06 46.03
N GLY A 54 -16.64 17.36 46.25
CA GLY A 54 -15.94 18.27 45.35
C GLY A 54 -14.50 17.87 45.00
N GLY A 55 -13.75 17.26 45.92
CA GLY A 55 -12.37 16.81 45.63
C GLY A 55 -12.29 15.66 44.64
N LEU A 56 -13.26 14.73 44.71
CA LEU A 56 -13.36 13.58 43.83
C LEU A 56 -13.83 14.00 42.44
N VAL A 57 -14.79 14.94 42.37
CA VAL A 57 -15.22 15.58 41.13
C VAL A 57 -14.06 16.35 40.48
N GLN A 58 -13.24 17.07 41.25
CA GLN A 58 -12.10 17.81 40.69
C GLN A 58 -11.01 16.89 40.12
N LEU A 59 -10.78 15.73 40.75
CA LEU A 59 -9.91 14.68 40.23
C LEU A 59 -10.47 14.06 38.94
N CYS A 60 -11.77 13.72 38.91
CA CYS A 60 -12.43 13.19 37.71
C CYS A 60 -12.35 14.19 36.53
N ILE A 61 -12.62 15.48 36.77
CA ILE A 61 -12.52 16.52 35.73
C ILE A 61 -11.09 16.62 35.19
N ARG A 62 -10.07 16.52 36.04
CA ARG A 62 -8.66 16.54 35.61
C ARG A 62 -8.27 15.34 34.75
N ILE A 63 -8.77 14.15 35.10
CA ILE A 63 -8.52 12.92 34.35
C ILE A 63 -9.24 12.97 33.01
N ILE A 64 -10.53 13.32 33.00
CA ILE A 64 -11.34 13.45 31.79
C ILE A 64 -10.75 14.52 30.86
N GLY A 65 -10.33 15.67 31.40
CA GLY A 65 -9.68 16.73 30.62
C GLY A 65 -8.38 16.28 29.96
N ARG A 66 -7.55 15.49 30.65
CA ARG A 66 -6.34 14.90 30.04
C ARG A 66 -6.70 13.89 28.95
N SER A 67 -7.66 13.01 29.21
CA SER A 67 -8.11 12.00 28.24
C SER A 67 -8.68 12.64 26.97
N LEU A 68 -9.49 13.69 27.11
CA LEU A 68 -10.04 14.42 25.95
C LEU A 68 -8.94 15.14 25.16
N ASN A 69 -7.92 15.70 25.82
CA ASN A 69 -6.80 16.34 25.12
C ASN A 69 -5.99 15.31 24.31
N TYR A 70 -5.71 14.14 24.88
CA TYR A 70 -5.06 13.05 24.15
C TYR A 70 -5.93 12.52 23.01
N PHE A 71 -7.23 12.38 23.22
CA PHE A 71 -8.17 11.97 22.18
C PHE A 71 -8.27 12.98 21.04
N PHE A 72 -8.24 14.28 21.36
CA PHE A 72 -8.25 15.36 20.38
C PHE A 72 -6.97 15.37 19.53
N LEU A 73 -5.80 15.18 20.15
CA LEU A 73 -4.53 15.04 19.42
C LEU A 73 -4.51 13.80 18.51
N LEU A 74 -5.08 12.68 18.98
CA LEU A 74 -5.21 11.45 18.19
C LEU A 74 -6.13 11.65 16.98
N ILE A 75 -7.28 12.30 17.17
CA ILE A 75 -8.22 12.66 16.09
C ILE A 75 -7.55 13.62 15.10
N GLN A 76 -6.80 14.62 15.57
CA GLN A 76 -6.13 15.57 14.70
C GLN A 76 -5.08 14.88 13.82
N GLN A 77 -4.34 13.91 14.36
CA GLN A 77 -3.38 13.11 13.60
C GLN A 77 -4.09 12.20 12.58
N PHE A 78 -5.22 11.60 12.96
CA PHE A 78 -6.03 10.76 12.07
C PHE A 78 -6.65 11.56 10.91
N PHE A 79 -7.22 12.74 11.20
CA PHE A 79 -7.76 13.64 10.18
C PHE A 79 -6.69 14.18 9.23
N SER A 80 -5.49 14.43 9.74
CA SER A 80 -4.36 14.86 8.89
C SER A 80 -3.96 13.77 7.88
N GLN A 81 -4.03 12.49 8.26
CA GLN A 81 -3.80 11.38 7.34
C GLN A 81 -4.93 11.24 6.31
N LEU A 82 -6.20 11.40 6.72
CA LEU A 82 -7.35 11.36 5.81
C LEU A 82 -7.32 12.51 4.79
N LEU A 83 -6.99 13.73 5.22
CA LEU A 83 -6.86 14.88 4.32
C LEU A 83 -5.66 14.75 3.36
N GLN A 84 -4.57 14.11 3.78
CA GLN A 84 -3.44 13.80 2.89
C GLN A 84 -3.73 12.63 1.94
N ALA A 85 -4.52 11.65 2.37
CA ALA A 85 -5.03 10.59 1.48
C ALA A 85 -5.99 11.16 0.42
N GLY A 86 -6.80 12.18 0.77
CA GLY A 86 -7.67 12.89 -0.17
C GLY A 86 -6.94 13.83 -1.14
N LYS A 87 -5.79 14.41 -0.75
CA LYS A 87 -4.99 15.31 -1.62
C LYS A 87 -4.00 14.60 -2.56
N LYS A 88 -3.84 13.28 -2.46
CA LYS A 88 -2.99 12.47 -3.37
C LYS A 88 -3.67 12.07 -4.69
N ASN A 89 -4.90 12.52 -4.94
CA ASN A 89 -5.60 12.34 -6.22
C ASN A 89 -5.82 13.68 -6.95
N LYS A 90 -4.73 14.42 -7.20
CA LYS A 90 -4.68 15.30 -8.37
C LYS A 90 -3.83 14.60 -9.42
N PRO A 91 -4.41 14.02 -10.49
CA PRO A 91 -3.63 13.44 -11.57
C PRO A 91 -2.78 14.56 -12.18
N GLN A 92 -1.45 14.46 -12.05
CA GLN A 92 -0.53 15.32 -12.79
C GLN A 92 -0.58 14.87 -14.27
N PRO A 93 -1.17 15.65 -15.18
CA PRO A 93 -1.31 15.26 -16.59
C PRO A 93 0.05 15.06 -17.29
N GLY A 94 1.15 15.60 -16.74
CA GLY A 94 2.50 15.43 -17.28
C GLY A 94 3.15 14.07 -17.00
N ARG A 95 2.80 13.37 -15.91
CA ARG A 95 3.41 12.07 -15.59
C ARG A 95 2.85 10.93 -16.44
N LEU A 96 1.58 11.03 -16.85
CA LEU A 96 0.98 10.02 -17.74
C LEU A 96 1.56 10.12 -19.14
N LEU A 97 1.78 11.32 -19.67
CA LEU A 97 2.44 11.50 -20.97
C LEU A 97 3.89 11.03 -20.96
N GLN A 98 4.65 11.29 -19.89
CA GLN A 98 6.01 10.74 -19.75
C GLN A 98 6.00 9.22 -19.67
N SER A 99 5.08 8.63 -18.90
CA SER A 99 4.89 7.17 -18.85
C SER A 99 4.51 6.58 -20.21
N LEU A 100 3.67 7.25 -20.99
CA LEU A 100 3.25 6.78 -22.30
C LEU A 100 4.36 6.91 -23.33
N ASN A 101 5.09 8.03 -23.34
CA ASN A 101 6.21 8.23 -24.26
C ASN A 101 7.37 7.26 -23.95
N GLN A 102 7.61 6.97 -22.67
CA GLN A 102 8.60 5.98 -22.25
C GLN A 102 8.15 4.53 -22.54
N ARG A 103 6.83 4.27 -22.57
CA ARG A 103 6.28 3.00 -23.06
C ARG A 103 6.33 2.88 -24.57
N LEU A 104 6.09 3.97 -25.32
CA LEU A 104 6.21 4.03 -26.78
C LEU A 104 7.66 3.80 -27.22
N ALA A 105 8.63 4.45 -26.59
CA ALA A 105 10.06 4.21 -26.86
C ALA A 105 10.48 2.76 -26.56
N ASN A 106 10.00 2.16 -25.46
CA ASN A 106 10.22 0.74 -25.17
C ASN A 106 9.48 -0.19 -26.15
N LEU A 107 8.35 0.25 -26.70
CA LEU A 107 7.58 -0.52 -27.68
C LEU A 107 8.28 -0.51 -29.05
N GLU A 108 8.87 0.63 -29.44
CA GLU A 108 9.66 0.78 -30.68
C GLU A 108 10.92 -0.08 -30.65
N GLU A 109 11.58 -0.19 -29.49
CA GLU A 109 12.72 -1.11 -29.28
C GLU A 109 12.31 -2.60 -29.22
N SER A 110 11.00 -2.89 -29.10
CA SER A 110 10.45 -4.25 -29.04
C SER A 110 9.76 -4.71 -30.34
N ILE A 111 9.95 -4.01 -31.45
CA ILE A 111 9.53 -4.47 -32.78
C ILE A 111 10.72 -5.22 -33.41
N PRO A 112 10.84 -6.56 -33.25
CA PRO A 112 11.75 -7.31 -34.08
C PRO A 112 11.20 -7.36 -35.51
N ASP A 113 12.13 -7.26 -36.45
CA ASP A 113 11.98 -7.45 -37.88
C ASP A 113 10.99 -8.55 -38.26
N ALA A 114 10.35 -8.35 -39.41
CA ALA A 114 9.39 -9.23 -40.08
C ALA A 114 9.95 -10.62 -40.49
N ALA A 115 11.00 -11.12 -39.84
CA ALA A 115 11.73 -12.35 -40.17
C ALA A 115 11.50 -13.54 -39.19
N THR A 116 10.67 -13.41 -38.14
CA THR A 116 10.35 -14.54 -37.21
C THR A 116 8.99 -15.18 -37.52
N LEU A 117 8.80 -15.63 -38.75
CA LEU A 117 7.54 -16.17 -39.26
C LEU A 117 7.19 -17.60 -38.79
N ASN A 118 8.03 -18.27 -37.98
CA ASN A 118 7.89 -19.71 -37.68
C ASN A 118 8.08 -20.11 -36.21
N SER A 119 7.84 -19.23 -35.25
CA SER A 119 7.64 -19.63 -33.84
C SER A 119 6.27 -19.19 -33.37
N PRO A 120 5.52 -20.00 -32.61
CA PRO A 120 4.20 -19.64 -32.12
C PRO A 120 4.33 -18.47 -31.13
N ARG A 121 4.22 -17.26 -31.68
CA ARG A 121 4.35 -15.99 -30.95
C ARG A 121 3.25 -15.95 -29.90
N TRP A 122 3.65 -15.74 -28.64
CA TRP A 122 2.70 -15.46 -27.57
C TRP A 122 1.86 -14.23 -27.93
N MET A 123 0.56 -14.35 -27.81
CA MET A 123 -0.45 -13.41 -28.23
C MET A 123 -1.39 -13.06 -27.07
N THR A 124 -2.13 -11.97 -27.23
CA THR A 124 -3.13 -11.50 -26.27
C THR A 124 -4.45 -12.24 -26.46
N ALA A 125 -5.36 -12.17 -25.48
CA ALA A 125 -6.71 -12.73 -25.64
C ALA A 125 -7.45 -12.17 -26.86
N GLU A 126 -7.28 -10.89 -27.17
CA GLU A 126 -7.90 -10.23 -28.34
C GLU A 126 -7.38 -10.80 -29.66
N SER A 127 -6.06 -10.97 -29.77
CA SER A 127 -5.45 -11.52 -30.99
C SER A 127 -5.74 -13.01 -31.13
N ALA A 128 -5.77 -13.77 -30.03
CA ALA A 128 -6.20 -15.16 -30.04
C ALA A 128 -7.67 -15.31 -30.48
N PHE A 129 -8.56 -14.46 -29.97
CA PHE A 129 -9.97 -14.48 -30.35
C PHE A 129 -10.16 -14.17 -31.85
N LYS A 130 -9.41 -13.19 -32.37
CA LYS A 130 -9.35 -12.90 -33.81
C LYS A 130 -8.81 -14.05 -34.63
N PHE A 131 -7.77 -14.72 -34.13
CA PHE A 131 -7.17 -15.88 -34.79
C PHE A 131 -8.16 -17.04 -34.92
N LEU A 132 -9.04 -17.22 -33.92
CA LEU A 132 -10.12 -18.20 -33.94
C LEU A 132 -11.32 -17.78 -34.83
N GLY A 133 -11.22 -16.66 -35.55
CA GLY A 133 -12.28 -16.17 -36.43
C GLY A 133 -13.33 -15.28 -35.75
N GLY A 134 -13.14 -14.92 -34.48
CA GLY A 134 -14.02 -14.02 -33.76
C GLY A 134 -13.64 -12.54 -33.95
N ASP A 135 -14.58 -11.64 -33.72
CA ASP A 135 -14.34 -10.20 -33.68
C ASP A 135 -14.58 -9.65 -32.26
N PRO A 136 -13.55 -9.16 -31.56
CA PRO A 136 -13.70 -8.63 -30.20
C PRO A 136 -14.50 -7.33 -30.12
N VAL A 137 -14.68 -6.63 -31.25
CA VAL A 137 -15.53 -5.42 -31.31
C VAL A 137 -17.01 -5.79 -31.39
N ASN A 138 -17.31 -6.94 -31.99
CA ASN A 138 -18.67 -7.42 -32.16
C ASN A 138 -19.13 -8.26 -30.95
N LEU A 139 -20.11 -7.74 -30.21
CA LEU A 139 -20.71 -8.39 -29.03
C LEU A 139 -21.39 -9.73 -29.33
N TRP A 140 -21.73 -9.99 -30.60
CA TRP A 140 -22.36 -11.23 -31.06
C TRP A 140 -21.37 -12.22 -31.66
N SER A 141 -20.10 -11.84 -31.76
CA SER A 141 -19.09 -12.77 -32.27
C SER A 141 -18.75 -13.80 -31.20
N GLU A 142 -18.75 -15.05 -31.63
CA GLU A 142 -18.48 -16.21 -30.80
C GLU A 142 -17.42 -17.07 -31.47
N VAL A 143 -16.54 -17.65 -30.67
CA VAL A 143 -15.55 -18.62 -31.14
C VAL A 143 -15.95 -20.00 -30.64
N SER A 144 -15.82 -20.99 -31.52
CA SER A 144 -16.11 -22.38 -31.20
C SER A 144 -14.84 -23.10 -30.74
N SER A 145 -14.99 -24.00 -29.77
CA SER A 145 -13.96 -24.98 -29.41
C SER A 145 -13.63 -25.88 -30.60
N LEU A 146 -12.45 -26.52 -30.57
CA LEU A 146 -12.03 -27.48 -31.60
C LEU A 146 -13.04 -28.62 -31.79
N ASP A 147 -13.72 -29.03 -30.71
CA ASP A 147 -14.75 -30.07 -30.74
C ASP A 147 -16.13 -29.55 -31.18
N GLY A 148 -16.28 -28.23 -31.35
CA GLY A 148 -17.56 -27.58 -31.71
C GLY A 148 -18.59 -27.51 -30.58
N ASN A 149 -18.36 -28.17 -29.44
CA ASN A 149 -19.34 -28.28 -28.35
C ASN A 149 -19.50 -27.02 -27.49
N ARG A 150 -18.55 -26.10 -27.56
CA ARG A 150 -18.50 -24.90 -26.73
C ARG A 150 -18.34 -23.66 -27.60
N GLN A 151 -19.25 -22.72 -27.44
CA GLN A 151 -19.18 -21.41 -28.07
C GLN A 151 -19.10 -20.35 -26.99
N ILE A 152 -18.14 -19.43 -27.12
CA ILE A 152 -17.97 -18.35 -26.15
C ILE A 152 -17.73 -17.02 -26.83
N LYS A 153 -18.35 -15.99 -26.24
CA LYS A 153 -18.14 -14.58 -26.59
C LYS A 153 -16.80 -14.08 -26.06
N PHE A 154 -16.32 -12.98 -26.63
CA PHE A 154 -15.03 -12.39 -26.26
C PHE A 154 -14.91 -12.06 -24.75
N ASN A 155 -15.96 -11.54 -24.12
CA ASN A 155 -15.96 -11.24 -22.68
C ASN A 155 -15.71 -12.49 -21.82
N ASN A 156 -16.32 -13.62 -22.20
CA ASN A 156 -16.15 -14.90 -21.51
C ASN A 156 -14.77 -15.49 -21.83
N PHE A 157 -14.31 -15.37 -23.08
CA PHE A 157 -12.99 -15.80 -23.51
C PHE A 157 -11.86 -15.12 -22.72
N LYS A 158 -11.96 -13.81 -22.49
CA LYS A 158 -11.00 -13.06 -21.67
C LYS A 158 -11.05 -13.41 -20.18
N ALA A 159 -12.22 -13.84 -19.71
CA ALA A 159 -12.43 -14.24 -18.32
C ALA A 159 -11.87 -15.64 -18.01
N LEU A 160 -11.63 -16.48 -19.02
CA LEU A 160 -11.03 -17.80 -18.85
C LEU A 160 -9.69 -17.69 -18.13
N SER A 161 -9.46 -18.57 -17.16
CA SER A 161 -8.25 -18.60 -16.33
C SER A 161 -7.59 -19.97 -16.24
N SER A 162 -8.29 -21.03 -16.67
CA SER A 162 -7.75 -22.37 -16.68
C SER A 162 -6.98 -22.65 -17.96
N ALA A 163 -5.82 -23.30 -17.83
CA ALA A 163 -5.10 -23.83 -18.98
C ALA A 163 -5.90 -24.89 -19.75
N ALA A 164 -6.79 -25.63 -19.06
CA ALA A 164 -7.64 -26.63 -19.69
C ALA A 164 -8.67 -25.98 -20.63
N ASP A 165 -9.29 -24.87 -20.22
CA ASP A 165 -10.27 -24.16 -21.05
C ASP A 165 -9.64 -23.67 -22.36
N PHE A 166 -8.43 -23.10 -22.31
CA PHE A 166 -7.76 -22.63 -23.52
C PHE A 166 -7.32 -23.77 -24.45
N ARG A 167 -7.01 -24.95 -23.90
CA ARG A 167 -6.66 -26.13 -24.70
C ARG A 167 -7.82 -26.62 -25.55
N GLU A 168 -9.08 -26.47 -25.09
CA GLU A 168 -10.26 -26.78 -25.89
C GLU A 168 -10.31 -25.97 -27.20
N PHE A 169 -9.74 -24.76 -27.21
CA PHE A 169 -9.63 -23.91 -28.39
C PHE A 169 -8.30 -24.08 -29.15
N GLY A 170 -7.48 -25.08 -28.81
CA GLY A 170 -6.16 -25.29 -29.42
C GLY A 170 -5.09 -24.28 -28.97
N LEU A 171 -5.32 -23.62 -27.84
CA LEU A 171 -4.42 -22.60 -27.30
C LEU A 171 -3.71 -23.11 -26.04
N GLU A 172 -2.44 -22.74 -25.91
CA GLU A 172 -1.68 -22.91 -24.69
C GLU A 172 -1.70 -21.62 -23.88
N TYR A 173 -1.84 -21.80 -22.57
CA TYR A 173 -1.97 -20.73 -21.60
C TYR A 173 -0.79 -20.74 -20.62
N SER A 174 -0.20 -19.56 -20.38
CA SER A 174 0.82 -19.35 -19.36
C SER A 174 0.33 -18.39 -18.29
N GLN A 175 0.10 -18.89 -17.08
CA GLN A 175 -0.35 -18.07 -15.95
C GLN A 175 0.70 -17.02 -15.55
N GLU A 176 1.97 -17.40 -15.47
CA GLU A 176 3.07 -16.50 -15.12
C GLU A 176 3.13 -15.27 -16.05
N ARG A 177 2.90 -15.47 -17.34
CA ARG A 177 2.86 -14.37 -18.32
C ARG A 177 1.64 -13.48 -18.12
N ARG A 178 0.48 -14.06 -17.79
CA ARG A 178 -0.73 -13.29 -17.49
C ARG A 178 -0.53 -12.41 -16.26
N ASP A 179 0.04 -12.96 -15.21
CA ASP A 179 0.33 -12.24 -13.96
C ASP A 179 1.34 -11.10 -14.20
N ALA A 180 2.28 -11.30 -15.13
CA ALA A 180 3.22 -10.29 -15.59
C ALA A 180 2.63 -9.29 -16.63
N ASN A 181 1.33 -9.35 -16.96
CA ASN A 181 0.68 -8.56 -18.01
C ASN A 181 1.36 -8.68 -19.39
N LYS A 182 1.93 -9.83 -19.70
CA LYS A 182 2.55 -10.16 -21.00
C LYS A 182 1.57 -10.99 -21.85
N PRO A 183 1.73 -11.03 -23.18
CA PRO A 183 1.02 -11.98 -24.03
C PRO A 183 1.19 -13.41 -23.49
N TYR A 184 0.08 -14.08 -23.25
CA TYR A 184 0.02 -15.31 -22.42
C TYR A 184 -0.70 -16.47 -23.09
N LEU A 185 -1.16 -16.29 -24.33
CA LEU A 185 -1.74 -17.36 -25.15
C LEU A 185 -0.80 -17.67 -26.30
N ARG A 186 -0.68 -18.93 -26.72
CA ARG A 186 -0.02 -19.29 -27.98
C ARG A 186 -0.76 -20.43 -28.64
N TRP A 187 -0.64 -20.56 -29.95
CA TRP A 187 -1.21 -21.72 -30.65
C TRP A 187 -0.42 -22.98 -30.33
N ILE A 188 -1.13 -24.07 -30.03
CA ILE A 188 -0.53 -25.40 -29.93
C ILE A 188 -0.46 -25.94 -31.36
N VAL A 189 0.68 -25.75 -32.01
CA VAL A 189 0.96 -26.42 -33.29
C VAL A 189 0.90 -27.91 -33.03
N LYS A 190 0.08 -28.62 -33.82
CA LYS A 190 0.01 -30.09 -33.83
C LYS A 190 1.09 -30.64 -34.73
#